data_AF-A0A4Q7DHI6-F1
#
_entry.id   AF-A0A4Q7DHI6-F1
#
_cell.length_a   1.000
_cell.length_b   1.000
_cell.length_c   1.000
_cell.angle_alpha   90.00
_cell.angle_beta   90.00
_cell.angle_gamma   90.00
#
_symmetry.space_group_name_H-M   'P 1'
#
loop_
_entity.id
_entity.type
_entity.pdbx_description
1 polymer ?
#
loop_
_entity_poly.entity_id
_entity_poly.type
_entity_poly.pdbx_seq_one_letter_code
_entity_poly.pdbx_strand_id
1 'polypeptide(L)'
;MFSAIAMLTETKDWCHFSVRLQRSGLHQSAKKGTLGYEDEKFSYLLVAKSGLVTPVVESRIIRKPIKRQGHIVIDVCTGGQLKREIIGKADPSYKKVAKLEWGDEYPAN
;
A
#
# COMPACT_ATOMS: atom_id res chain seq x y z
N MET A 1 19.12 -13.41 -7.33
CA MET A 1 18.36 -14.23 -6.38
C MET A 1 17.02 -13.54 -6.19
N PHE A 2 16.00 -13.89 -6.97
CA PHE A 2 14.67 -13.31 -6.80
C PHE A 2 14.04 -13.96 -5.58
N SER A 3 14.09 -13.26 -4.45
CA SER A 3 13.31 -13.66 -3.29
C SER A 3 11.86 -13.29 -3.58
N ALA A 4 11.11 -14.24 -4.14
CA ALA A 4 9.66 -14.16 -4.18
C ALA A 4 9.17 -14.39 -2.74
N ILE A 5 9.06 -13.31 -1.97
CA ILE A 5 8.39 -13.35 -0.67
C ILE A 5 7.08 -12.59 -0.83
N ALA A 6 6.00 -13.34 -0.92
CA ALA A 6 4.77 -13.09 -0.17
C ALA A 6 3.71 -14.11 -0.59
N MET A 7 3.80 -15.31 -0.03
CA MET A 7 2.60 -16.12 0.19
C MET A 7 2.75 -16.83 1.54
N LEU A 8 1.77 -16.57 2.42
CA LEU A 8 1.45 -17.32 3.63
C LEU A 8 2.29 -17.01 4.88
N THR A 9 1.97 -15.90 5.54
CA THR A 9 2.03 -15.81 7.01
C THR A 9 0.67 -15.33 7.51
N GLU A 10 0.30 -15.63 8.76
CA GLU A 10 -1.06 -15.52 9.33
C GLU A 10 -1.71 -14.11 9.30
N THR A 11 -1.04 -13.11 8.74
CA THR A 11 -1.65 -11.85 8.35
C THR A 11 -2.25 -11.97 6.94
N LYS A 12 -3.58 -11.86 6.80
CA LYS A 12 -4.30 -11.87 5.49
C LYS A 12 -3.95 -10.72 4.53
N ASP A 13 -2.89 -9.96 4.79
CA ASP A 13 -2.50 -8.78 4.01
C ASP A 13 -1.17 -9.04 3.31
N TRP A 14 -0.97 -8.40 2.17
CA TRP A 14 0.19 -8.60 1.28
C TRP A 14 0.64 -7.25 0.73
N CYS A 15 1.73 -7.16 -0.04
CA CYS A 15 2.14 -5.89 -0.65
C CYS A 15 1.26 -5.58 -1.86
N HIS A 16 0.51 -4.48 -1.83
CA HIS A 16 -0.53 -4.21 -2.82
C HIS A 16 -0.75 -2.72 -3.07
N PHE A 17 -1.30 -2.44 -4.25
CA PHE A 17 -1.95 -1.18 -4.59
C PHE A 17 -3.48 -1.31 -4.44
N SER A 18 -4.18 -0.20 -4.60
CA SER A 18 -5.65 -0.19 -4.65
C SER A 18 -6.13 0.67 -5.79
N VAL A 19 -7.20 0.22 -6.44
CA VAL A 19 -7.92 0.99 -7.46
C VAL A 19 -9.41 0.98 -7.13
N ARG A 20 -10.06 2.13 -7.33
CA ARG A 20 -11.51 2.24 -7.18
C ARG A 20 -12.19 1.84 -8.48
N LEU A 21 -12.99 0.78 -8.43
CA LEU A 21 -13.75 0.26 -9.57
C LEU A 21 -15.25 0.51 -9.36
N GLN A 22 -15.95 0.85 -10.44
CA GLN A 22 -17.39 1.04 -10.41
C GLN A 22 -18.11 -0.32 -10.38
N ARG A 23 -19.14 -0.45 -9.54
CA ARG A 23 -20.01 -1.62 -9.48
C ARG A 23 -21.30 -1.40 -10.26
N SER A 24 -21.62 -2.31 -11.18
CA SER A 24 -22.94 -2.36 -11.81
C SER A 24 -24.02 -2.76 -10.80
N GLY A 25 -25.29 -2.52 -11.12
CA GLY A 25 -26.42 -2.94 -10.27
C GLY A 25 -26.43 -4.46 -10.02
N LEU A 26 -26.14 -5.27 -11.05
CA LEU A 26 -26.02 -6.72 -10.92
C LEU A 26 -24.88 -7.11 -9.96
N HIS A 27 -23.72 -6.45 -10.08
CA HIS A 27 -22.57 -6.70 -9.21
C HIS A 27 -22.90 -6.36 -7.76
N GLN A 28 -23.57 -5.23 -7.51
CA GLN A 28 -24.05 -4.85 -6.18
C GLN A 28 -24.99 -5.91 -5.60
N SER A 29 -25.99 -6.35 -6.36
CA SER A 29 -26.92 -7.40 -5.91
C SER A 29 -26.23 -8.72 -5.62
N ALA A 30 -25.35 -9.18 -6.51
CA ALA A 30 -24.64 -10.46 -6.37
C ALA A 30 -23.69 -10.48 -5.15
N LYS A 31 -22.96 -9.38 -4.90
CA LYS A 31 -22.02 -9.27 -3.78
C LYS A 31 -22.63 -8.64 -2.51
N LYS A 32 -23.94 -8.36 -2.50
CA LYS A 32 -24.62 -7.61 -1.43
C LYS A 32 -23.93 -6.27 -1.10
N GLY A 33 -23.41 -5.61 -2.14
CA GLY A 33 -22.73 -4.33 -2.03
C GLY A 33 -23.74 -3.19 -1.93
N THR A 34 -23.51 -2.26 -1.00
CA THR A 34 -24.35 -1.05 -0.80
C THR A 34 -23.81 0.19 -1.50
N LEU A 35 -22.54 0.16 -1.90
CA LEU A 35 -21.86 1.24 -2.60
C LEU A 35 -21.74 0.91 -4.10
N GLY A 36 -21.88 1.95 -4.93
CA GLY A 36 -21.67 1.89 -6.38
C GLY A 36 -20.21 1.71 -6.80
N TYR A 37 -19.29 1.52 -5.86
CA TYR A 37 -17.87 1.26 -6.12
C TYR A 37 -17.29 0.25 -5.13
N GLU A 38 -16.14 -0.32 -5.49
CA GLU A 38 -15.25 -1.08 -4.61
C GLU A 38 -13.81 -0.63 -4.79
N ASP A 39 -13.05 -0.66 -3.69
CA ASP A 39 -11.59 -0.47 -3.74
C ASP A 39 -10.96 -1.86 -3.83
N GLU A 40 -10.49 -2.23 -5.03
CA GLU A 40 -9.92 -3.54 -5.33
C GLU A 40 -8.40 -3.51 -5.13
N LYS A 41 -7.89 -4.46 -4.35
CA LYS A 41 -6.46 -4.61 -4.10
C LYS A 41 -5.81 -5.40 -5.24
N PHE A 42 -4.70 -4.92 -5.78
CA PHE A 42 -3.96 -5.60 -6.84
C PHE A 42 -2.44 -5.53 -6.63
N SER A 43 -1.72 -6.47 -7.23
CA SER A 43 -0.26 -6.42 -7.42
C SER A 43 0.08 -6.68 -8.85
N TYR A 44 1.22 -6.15 -9.28
CA TYR A 44 1.76 -6.38 -10.60
C TYR A 44 3.26 -6.63 -10.52
N LEU A 45 3.79 -7.34 -11.52
CA LEU A 45 5.21 -7.57 -11.72
C LEU A 45 5.59 -7.05 -13.09
N LEU A 46 6.56 -6.14 -13.15
CA LEU A 46 7.17 -5.71 -14.40
C LEU A 46 8.49 -6.46 -14.54
N VAL A 47 8.64 -7.18 -15.65
CA VAL A 47 9.86 -7.94 -15.97
C VAL A 47 10.48 -7.37 -17.24
N ALA A 48 11.77 -7.07 -17.19
CA ALA A 48 12.51 -6.50 -18.32
C ALA A 48 13.88 -7.17 -18.49
N LYS A 49 14.49 -7.01 -19.67
CA LYS A 49 15.83 -7.54 -19.96
C LYS A 49 16.89 -6.85 -19.08
N SER A 50 17.96 -7.56 -18.75
CA SER A 50 19.08 -7.02 -17.98
C SER A 50 19.71 -5.79 -18.64
N GLY A 51 20.19 -4.85 -17.82
CA GLY A 51 20.86 -3.61 -18.26
C GLY A 51 20.02 -2.35 -18.16
N LEU A 52 18.72 -2.45 -17.83
CA LEU A 52 17.91 -1.29 -17.50
C LEU A 52 18.11 -0.89 -16.04
N VAL A 53 18.56 0.34 -15.81
CA VAL A 53 18.60 0.95 -14.49
C VAL A 53 17.19 1.42 -14.16
N THR A 54 16.56 0.79 -13.16
CA THR A 54 15.29 1.25 -12.61
C THR A 54 15.53 1.79 -11.21
N PRO A 55 14.86 2.90 -10.82
CA PRO A 55 14.94 3.37 -9.45
C PRO A 55 14.41 2.28 -8.52
N VAL A 56 15.23 1.90 -7.54
CA VAL A 56 14.82 0.96 -6.50
C VAL A 56 13.94 1.71 -5.53
N VAL A 57 12.71 1.24 -5.37
CA VAL A 57 11.78 1.79 -4.40
C VAL A 57 11.86 0.93 -3.16
N GLU A 58 12.34 1.52 -2.07
CA GLU A 58 12.62 0.79 -0.83
C GLU A 58 11.34 0.39 -0.11
N SER A 59 10.34 1.29 -0.08
CA SER A 59 9.05 0.98 0.50
C SER A 59 7.88 1.78 -0.07
N ARG A 60 6.67 1.26 0.10
CA ARG A 60 5.41 1.90 -0.32
C ARG A 60 4.35 1.83 0.75
N ILE A 61 3.49 2.85 0.78
CA ILE A 61 2.30 2.91 1.63
C ILE A 61 1.24 1.96 1.09
N ILE A 62 0.79 1.00 1.90
CA ILE A 62 -0.19 -0.03 1.48
C ILE A 62 -1.61 0.22 2.01
N ARG A 63 -1.83 1.31 2.74
CA ARG A 63 -3.15 1.74 3.24
C ARG A 63 -3.16 3.25 3.41
N LYS A 64 -4.35 3.87 3.33
CA LYS A 64 -4.49 5.30 3.61
C LYS A 64 -3.95 5.64 5.01
N PRO A 65 -2.98 6.57 5.15
CA PRO A 65 -2.45 6.96 6.45
C PRO A 65 -3.54 7.42 7.42
N ILE A 66 -3.49 6.92 8.67
CA ILE A 66 -4.45 7.24 9.71
C ILE A 66 -3.91 8.43 10.51
N LYS A 67 -4.53 9.60 10.32
CA LYS A 67 -4.18 10.82 11.05
C LYS A 67 -4.86 10.82 12.43
N ARG A 68 -4.08 10.95 13.49
CA ARG A 68 -4.55 11.09 14.88
C ARG A 68 -4.00 12.39 15.47
N GLN A 69 -4.46 12.75 16.66
CA GLN A 69 -3.89 13.88 17.37
C GLN A 69 -2.44 13.57 17.77
N GLY A 70 -1.49 14.33 17.22
CA GLY A 70 -0.07 14.24 17.58
C GLY A 70 0.74 13.14 16.90
N HIS A 71 0.13 12.26 16.09
CA HIS A 71 0.85 11.25 15.32
C HIS A 71 0.06 10.78 14.09
N ILE A 72 0.75 10.12 13.16
CA ILE A 72 0.19 9.46 11.98
C ILE A 72 0.58 7.99 12.03
N VAL A 73 -0.38 7.10 11.84
CA VAL A 73 -0.12 5.67 11.70
C VAL A 73 -0.10 5.32 10.21
N ILE A 74 0.98 4.68 9.77
CA ILE A 74 1.14 4.19 8.40
C ILE A 74 1.35 2.67 8.40
N ASP A 75 0.85 2.03 7.36
CA ASP A 75 1.15 0.64 7.03
C ASP A 75 1.95 0.64 5.72
N VAL A 76 3.17 0.11 5.74
CA VAL A 76 4.13 0.13 4.64
C VAL A 76 4.55 -1.29 4.24
N CYS A 77 4.82 -1.49 2.96
CA CYS A 77 5.53 -2.66 2.46
C CYS A 77 6.98 -2.26 2.15
N THR A 78 7.95 -2.85 2.86
CA THR A 78 9.39 -2.63 2.70
C THR A 78 10.05 -3.95 2.40
N GLY A 79 10.74 -4.09 1.26
CA GLY A 79 11.42 -5.34 0.90
C GLY A 79 10.50 -6.58 0.86
N GLY A 80 9.21 -6.40 0.55
CA GLY A 80 8.21 -7.49 0.55
C GLY A 80 7.60 -7.82 1.93
N GLN A 81 8.00 -7.10 2.98
CA GLN A 81 7.48 -7.28 4.34
C GLN A 81 6.57 -6.13 4.74
N LEU A 82 5.48 -6.45 5.43
CA LEU A 82 4.55 -5.45 5.95
C LEU A 82 5.00 -4.96 7.33
N LYS A 83 5.00 -3.64 7.51
CA LYS A 83 5.34 -2.99 8.77
C LYS A 83 4.36 -1.86 9.06
N ARG A 84 3.97 -1.74 10.33
CA ARG A 84 3.22 -0.58 10.84
C ARG A 84 4.19 0.36 11.53
N GLU A 85 4.11 1.65 11.20
CA GLU A 85 4.89 2.70 11.84
C GLU A 85 3.99 3.80 12.39
N ILE A 86 4.45 4.44 13.47
CA ILE A 86 3.78 5.56 14.11
C ILE A 86 4.73 6.75 14.06
N ILE A 87 4.36 7.76 13.29
CA ILE A 87 5.17 8.96 13.09
C ILE A 87 4.61 10.08 13.97
N GLY A 88 5.35 10.45 15.01
CA GLY A 88 4.97 11.51 15.93
C GLY A 88 5.13 12.91 15.34
N LYS A 89 4.42 13.91 15.86
CA LYS A 89 4.45 15.30 15.38
C LYS A 89 5.85 15.97 15.47
N ALA A 90 6.69 15.49 16.38
CA ALA A 90 8.06 15.97 16.55
C ALA A 90 9.02 15.43 15.47
N ASP A 91 8.64 14.36 14.77
CA ASP A 91 9.46 13.77 13.72
C ASP A 91 9.56 14.72 12.51
N PRO A 92 10.76 14.99 11.98
CA PRO A 92 10.94 15.86 10.81
C PRO A 92 10.13 15.40 9.58
N SER A 93 9.90 14.09 9.44
CA SER A 93 9.15 13.49 8.33
C SER A 93 7.64 13.67 8.44
N TYR A 94 7.11 14.05 9.62
CA TYR A 94 5.66 14.11 9.90
C TYR A 94 4.87 14.85 8.82
N LYS A 95 5.33 16.04 8.41
CA LYS A 95 4.66 16.86 7.40
C LYS A 95 4.65 16.21 6.02
N LYS A 96 5.70 15.44 5.68
CA LYS A 96 5.80 14.68 4.43
C LYS A 96 4.84 13.49 4.47
N VAL A 97 4.92 12.68 5.52
CA VAL A 97 4.06 11.50 5.73
C VAL A 97 2.57 11.88 5.75
N ALA A 98 2.22 13.04 6.30
CA ALA A 98 0.85 13.54 6.32
C ALA A 98 0.22 13.75 4.93
N LYS A 99 1.04 13.88 3.89
CA LYS A 99 0.59 14.10 2.51
C LYS A 99 0.58 12.83 1.67
N LEU A 100 1.13 11.74 2.18
CA LEU A 100 1.19 10.49 1.43
C LEU A 100 -0.20 9.85 1.33
N GLU A 101 -0.42 9.18 0.21
CA GLU A 101 -1.60 8.38 -0.08
C GLU A 101 -1.21 6.90 -0.28
N TRP A 102 -2.23 6.08 -0.51
CA TRP A 102 -2.02 4.66 -0.77
C TRP A 102 -1.31 4.47 -2.12
N GLY A 103 -0.19 3.76 -2.12
CA GLY A 103 0.65 3.49 -3.29
C GLY A 103 1.88 4.39 -3.37
N ASP A 104 1.90 5.49 -2.62
CA ASP A 104 3.03 6.42 -2.60
C ASP A 104 4.30 5.77 -2.05
N GLU A 105 5.43 6.27 -2.55
CA GLU A 105 6.75 5.89 -2.08
C GLU A 105 7.01 6.48 -0.70
N TYR A 106 7.54 5.63 0.18
CA TYR A 106 7.98 6.02 1.50
C TYR A 106 9.46 5.65 1.62
N PRO A 107 10.35 6.60 1.95
CA PRO A 107 11.73 6.24 2.31
C PRO A 107 11.66 5.50 3.65
N ALA A 108 12.01 4.23 3.65
CA ALA A 108 12.14 3.49 4.89
C ALA A 108 13.40 4.02 5.59
N ASN A 109 13.27 4.41 6.86
CA ASN A 109 14.41 4.77 7.70
C ASN A 109 15.15 3.52 8.20
#